data_AF-A0A8S0V952-F1
#
_entry.id   AF-A0A8S0V952-F1
#
_cell.length_a   1.000
_cell.length_b   1.000
_cell.length_c   1.000
_cell.angle_alpha   90.00
_cell.angle_beta   90.00
_cell.angle_gamma   90.00
#
_symmetry.space_group_name_H-M   'P 1'
#
loop_
_entity.id
_entity.type
_entity.pdbx_description
1 polymer ?
#
loop_
_entity_poly.entity_id
_entity_poly.type
_entity_poly.pdbx_seq_one_letter_code
_entity_poly.pdbx_strand_id
1 'polypeptide(L)'
;MAVSSIKSPFILFFALSLFLQGAFAEVICDNLPTNFCSFAIASSGKRCVLENYKDDVGKLEYTCKTSEVVVERMAGYIETDQCVKACGGDRSFVGISSDALLVPQFTKSLCSPACYQNCPNIVDLYFNLAAGEGVYLPRLCEKQKTEPHRAMLELLSSGGAAPGLVAEEPTGSVADAPASSPF
;
A
#
# COMPACT_ATOMS: atom_id res chain seq x y z
N MET A 1 -31.40 -51.01 25.57
CA MET A 1 -30.01 -50.55 25.79
C MET A 1 -29.55 -49.87 24.52
N ALA A 2 -29.60 -48.53 24.46
CA ALA A 2 -29.10 -47.79 23.31
C ALA A 2 -27.60 -47.57 23.49
N VAL A 3 -26.79 -48.26 22.70
CA VAL A 3 -25.34 -48.02 22.64
C VAL A 3 -25.13 -46.66 22.00
N SER A 4 -24.74 -45.68 22.81
CA SER A 4 -24.36 -44.36 22.34
C SER A 4 -23.06 -44.46 21.53
N SER A 5 -23.15 -44.21 20.23
CA SER A 5 -22.00 -44.19 19.32
C SER A 5 -21.22 -42.88 19.49
N ILE A 6 -20.46 -42.79 20.58
CA ILE A 6 -19.59 -41.64 20.92
C ILE A 6 -18.37 -41.50 19.98
N LYS A 7 -18.19 -42.41 19.02
CA LYS A 7 -17.04 -42.42 18.09
C LYS A 7 -17.25 -41.58 16.82
N SER A 8 -18.47 -41.13 16.53
CA SER A 8 -18.80 -40.42 15.30
C SER A 8 -18.42 -38.92 15.25
N PRO A 9 -18.62 -38.10 16.31
CA PRO A 9 -18.38 -36.66 16.20
C PRO A 9 -16.88 -36.30 16.22
N PHE A 10 -16.05 -37.07 16.93
CA PHE A 10 -14.60 -36.81 17.00
C PHE A 10 -13.91 -37.04 15.65
N ILE A 11 -14.33 -38.06 14.89
CA ILE A 11 -13.78 -38.35 13.56
C ILE A 11 -14.17 -37.26 12.57
N LEU A 12 -15.41 -36.79 12.62
CA LEU A 12 -15.89 -35.68 11.79
C LEU A 12 -15.13 -34.38 12.10
N PHE A 13 -14.92 -34.07 13.38
CA PHE A 13 -14.17 -32.88 13.81
C PHE A 13 -12.70 -32.96 13.37
N PHE A 14 -12.06 -34.12 13.52
CA PHE A 14 -10.66 -34.33 13.11
C PHE A 14 -10.50 -34.25 11.59
N ALA A 15 -11.43 -34.83 10.83
CA ALA A 15 -11.46 -34.72 9.37
C ALA A 15 -11.66 -33.26 8.93
N LEU A 16 -12.56 -32.50 9.57
CA LEU A 16 -12.78 -31.09 9.28
C LEU A 16 -11.52 -30.25 9.57
N SER A 17 -10.79 -30.53 10.65
CA SER A 17 -9.52 -29.86 10.96
C SER A 17 -8.38 -30.20 9.99
N LEU A 18 -8.36 -31.40 9.38
CA LEU A 18 -7.38 -31.75 8.34
C LEU A 18 -7.62 -30.98 7.03
N PHE A 19 -8.87 -30.62 6.73
CA PHE A 19 -9.17 -29.70 5.62
C PHE A 19 -8.77 -28.24 5.90
N LEU A 20 -8.51 -27.89 7.17
CA LEU A 20 -7.96 -26.59 7.56
C LEU A 20 -6.42 -26.57 7.60
N GLN A 21 -5.73 -27.63 7.16
CA GLN A 21 -4.31 -27.54 6.81
C GLN A 21 -4.19 -26.69 5.54
N GLY A 22 -4.38 -25.38 5.70
CA GLY A 22 -3.98 -24.41 4.69
C GLY A 22 -2.52 -24.67 4.40
N ALA A 23 -2.24 -25.18 3.20
CA ALA A 23 -0.91 -25.12 2.66
C ALA A 23 -0.57 -23.64 2.60
N PHE A 24 0.18 -23.14 3.58
CA PHE A 24 0.83 -21.84 3.47
C PHE A 24 1.84 -22.01 2.33
N ALA A 25 1.37 -21.79 1.09
CA ALA A 25 2.24 -21.72 -0.05
C ALA A 25 3.16 -20.53 0.19
N GLU A 26 4.44 -20.82 0.39
CA GLU A 26 5.44 -19.80 0.59
C GLU A 26 5.47 -18.88 -0.64
N VAL A 27 5.29 -17.58 -0.45
CA VAL A 27 5.37 -16.61 -1.53
C VAL A 27 6.84 -16.23 -1.71
N ILE A 28 7.45 -16.72 -2.78
CA ILE A 28 8.81 -16.39 -3.20
C ILE A 28 8.71 -15.62 -4.50
N CYS A 29 9.07 -14.33 -4.52
CA CYS A 29 8.86 -13.47 -5.69
C CYS A 29 9.53 -14.04 -6.95
N ASP A 30 10.74 -14.59 -6.85
CA ASP A 30 11.47 -15.19 -7.97
C ASP A 30 10.75 -16.39 -8.62
N ASN A 31 9.83 -17.03 -7.89
CA ASN A 31 9.02 -18.14 -8.39
C ASN A 31 7.61 -17.71 -8.82
N LEU A 32 7.24 -16.44 -8.61
CA LEU A 32 5.92 -15.94 -8.96
C LEU A 32 5.79 -15.74 -10.47
N PRO A 33 4.69 -16.19 -11.09
CA PRO A 33 4.35 -15.79 -12.44
C PRO A 33 4.22 -14.26 -12.53
N THR A 34 4.60 -13.69 -13.67
CA THR A 34 4.65 -12.23 -13.88
C THR A 34 3.30 -11.55 -13.63
N ASN A 35 2.19 -12.21 -13.95
CA ASN A 35 0.84 -11.70 -13.72
C ASN A 35 0.39 -11.68 -12.25
N PHE A 36 1.18 -12.24 -11.34
CA PHE A 36 0.97 -12.16 -9.89
C PHE A 36 2.04 -11.33 -9.16
N CYS A 37 3.06 -10.86 -9.88
CA CYS A 37 4.22 -10.21 -9.27
C CYS A 37 3.90 -8.82 -8.69
N SER A 38 3.29 -7.95 -9.50
CA SER A 38 2.98 -6.59 -9.08
C SER A 38 2.03 -6.60 -7.89
N PHE A 39 2.40 -5.81 -6.87
CA PHE A 39 1.72 -5.72 -5.58
C PHE A 39 1.77 -7.00 -4.73
N ALA A 40 2.66 -7.96 -5.00
CA ALA A 40 2.88 -9.08 -4.10
C ALA A 40 3.90 -8.76 -3.00
N ILE A 41 3.81 -9.48 -1.89
CA ILE A 41 4.73 -9.46 -0.76
C ILE A 41 5.16 -10.89 -0.49
N ALA A 42 6.47 -11.13 -0.53
CA ALA A 42 7.05 -12.42 -0.19
C ALA A 42 6.74 -12.82 1.25
N SER A 43 6.85 -14.11 1.54
CA SER A 43 6.76 -14.63 2.91
C SER A 43 7.83 -14.03 3.84
N SER A 44 8.94 -13.51 3.29
CA SER A 44 9.97 -12.77 4.02
C SER A 44 9.54 -11.35 4.43
N GLY A 45 8.36 -10.88 4.02
CA GLY A 45 7.88 -9.52 4.25
C GLY A 45 8.41 -8.49 3.25
N LYS A 46 9.27 -8.89 2.31
CA LYS A 46 9.80 -8.02 1.25
C LYS A 46 8.82 -7.91 0.07
N ARG A 47 8.73 -6.74 -0.57
CA ARG A 47 7.88 -6.55 -1.76
C ARG A 47 8.44 -7.28 -2.98
N CYS A 48 7.56 -7.75 -3.85
CA CYS A 48 7.92 -8.22 -5.17
C CYS A 48 7.93 -7.05 -6.17
N VAL A 49 8.86 -7.06 -7.12
CA VAL A 49 8.99 -6.07 -8.18
C VAL A 49 9.05 -6.77 -9.53
N LEU A 50 8.25 -6.26 -10.48
CA LEU A 50 8.31 -6.69 -11.87
C LEU A 50 9.39 -5.88 -12.57
N GLU A 51 10.39 -6.57 -13.11
CA GLU A 51 11.47 -5.99 -13.90
C GLU A 51 11.33 -6.41 -15.36
N ASN A 52 11.83 -5.59 -16.26
CA ASN A 52 11.91 -5.91 -17.68
C ASN A 52 13.33 -5.78 -18.20
N TYR A 53 13.67 -6.63 -19.15
CA TYR A 53 14.97 -6.60 -19.83
C TYR A 53 14.79 -6.96 -21.30
N LYS A 54 15.75 -6.57 -22.13
CA LYS A 54 15.82 -7.03 -23.52
C LYS A 54 16.71 -8.26 -23.58
N ASP A 55 16.23 -9.34 -24.19
CA ASP A 55 17.04 -10.51 -24.47
C ASP A 55 18.07 -10.24 -25.59
N ASP A 56 18.89 -11.23 -25.89
CA ASP A 56 19.94 -11.16 -26.91
C ASP A 56 19.41 -10.90 -28.33
N VAL A 57 18.10 -11.12 -28.55
CA VAL A 57 17.39 -10.92 -29.82
C VAL A 57 16.57 -9.61 -29.81
N GLY A 58 16.67 -8.82 -28.73
CA GLY A 58 15.99 -7.54 -28.54
C GLY A 58 14.52 -7.66 -28.12
N LYS A 59 14.03 -8.85 -27.78
CA LYS A 59 12.68 -9.09 -27.28
C LYS A 59 12.57 -8.65 -25.82
N LEU A 60 11.49 -7.95 -25.49
CA LEU A 60 11.20 -7.52 -24.12
C LEU A 60 10.68 -8.71 -23.30
N GLU A 61 11.40 -9.06 -22.26
CA GLU A 61 11.06 -10.11 -21.30
C GLU A 61 10.81 -9.49 -19.92
N TYR A 62 10.04 -10.19 -19.10
CA TYR A 62 9.66 -9.76 -17.76
C TYR A 62 10.03 -10.82 -16.73
N THR A 63 10.55 -10.38 -15.58
CA THR A 63 10.88 -11.25 -14.47
C THR A 63 10.37 -10.66 -13.16
N CYS A 64 9.99 -11.52 -12.23
CA CYS A 64 9.61 -11.11 -10.89
C CYS A 64 10.82 -11.26 -9.96
N LYS A 65 11.09 -10.24 -9.16
CA LYS A 65 12.21 -10.20 -8.22
C LYS A 65 11.78 -9.78 -6.83
N THR A 66 12.51 -10.25 -5.83
CA THR A 66 12.36 -9.77 -4.45
C THR A 66 13.08 -8.43 -4.30
N SER A 67 12.37 -7.39 -3.89
CA SER A 67 12.91 -6.06 -3.59
C SER A 67 13.51 -6.01 -2.18
N GLU A 68 14.34 -5.01 -1.88
CA GLU A 68 14.80 -4.73 -0.51
C GLU A 68 13.78 -3.96 0.34
N VAL A 69 12.66 -3.52 -0.24
CA VAL A 69 11.61 -2.80 0.50
C VAL A 69 10.82 -3.78 1.37
N VAL A 70 10.96 -3.64 2.69
CA VAL A 70 10.24 -4.42 3.71
C VAL A 70 8.87 -3.79 3.98
N VAL A 71 7.84 -4.63 4.08
CA VAL A 71 6.49 -4.24 4.50
C VAL A 71 6.31 -4.55 5.98
N GLU A 72 5.91 -3.56 6.77
CA GLU A 72 5.87 -3.69 8.23
C GLU A 72 4.78 -4.65 8.73
N ARG A 73 3.60 -4.66 8.09
CA ARG A 73 2.38 -5.27 8.65
C ARG A 73 1.86 -6.47 7.88
N MET A 74 2.53 -6.87 6.81
CA MET A 74 2.03 -7.90 5.90
C MET A 74 3.17 -8.72 5.30
N ALA A 75 2.98 -10.02 5.16
CA ALA A 75 3.91 -10.95 4.54
C ALA A 75 3.12 -12.08 3.85
N GLY A 76 3.69 -12.65 2.78
CA GLY A 76 3.07 -13.76 2.06
C GLY A 76 1.71 -13.41 1.43
N TYR A 77 1.58 -12.20 0.88
CA TYR A 77 0.31 -11.67 0.38
C TYR A 77 0.40 -11.38 -1.12
N ILE A 78 -0.64 -11.77 -1.87
CA ILE A 78 -0.78 -11.46 -3.29
C ILE A 78 -2.11 -10.74 -3.45
N GLU A 79 -2.07 -9.51 -3.96
CA GLU A 79 -3.29 -8.74 -4.22
C GLU A 79 -4.19 -9.46 -5.22
N THR A 80 -5.51 -9.29 -5.11
CA THR A 80 -6.46 -9.88 -6.08
C THR A 80 -6.60 -9.02 -7.33
N ASP A 81 -7.02 -9.60 -8.46
CA ASP A 81 -7.26 -8.83 -9.69
C ASP A 81 -8.39 -7.80 -9.51
N GLN A 82 -9.38 -8.12 -8.66
CA GLN A 82 -10.42 -7.18 -8.28
C GLN A 82 -9.81 -5.95 -7.61
N CYS A 83 -8.87 -6.12 -6.68
CA CYS A 83 -8.24 -5.01 -6.00
C CYS A 83 -7.32 -4.20 -6.92
N VAL A 84 -6.48 -4.87 -7.71
CA VAL A 84 -5.63 -4.20 -8.71
C VAL A 84 -6.48 -3.31 -9.62
N LYS A 85 -7.59 -3.83 -10.15
CA LYS A 85 -8.50 -3.07 -11.00
C LYS A 85 -9.23 -1.95 -10.25
N ALA A 86 -9.72 -2.20 -9.03
CA ALA A 86 -10.43 -1.20 -8.23
C ALA A 86 -9.54 0.01 -7.91
N CYS A 87 -8.24 -0.22 -7.70
CA CYS A 87 -7.26 0.83 -7.43
C CYS A 87 -6.69 1.50 -8.69
N GLY A 88 -7.13 1.11 -9.89
CA GLY A 88 -6.60 1.63 -11.15
C GLY A 88 -5.18 1.18 -11.46
N GLY A 89 -4.72 0.09 -10.85
CA GLY A 89 -3.42 -0.52 -11.12
C GLY A 89 -3.47 -1.53 -12.27
N ASP A 90 -2.30 -1.97 -12.71
CA ASP A 90 -2.13 -3.04 -13.69
C ASP A 90 -1.05 -4.04 -13.20
N ARG A 91 -1.22 -5.32 -13.52
CA ARG A 91 -0.25 -6.36 -13.15
C ARG A 91 1.09 -6.22 -13.88
N SER A 92 1.10 -5.54 -15.02
CA SER A 92 2.28 -5.26 -15.83
C SER A 92 3.06 -4.02 -15.39
N PHE A 93 2.69 -3.38 -14.27
CA PHE A 93 3.44 -2.23 -13.76
C PHE A 93 4.89 -2.60 -13.47
N VAL A 94 5.80 -1.97 -14.21
CA VAL A 94 7.24 -1.96 -13.97
C VAL A 94 7.58 -0.62 -13.35
N GLY A 95 8.27 -0.63 -12.20
CA GLY A 95 8.67 0.60 -11.53
C GLY A 95 7.49 1.38 -10.95
N ILE A 96 6.96 0.93 -9.82
CA ILE A 96 5.91 1.64 -9.09
C ILE A 96 6.49 2.97 -8.56
N SER A 97 5.88 4.10 -8.96
CA SER A 97 6.30 5.45 -8.58
C SER A 97 5.18 6.23 -7.89
N SER A 98 5.56 7.20 -7.06
CA SER A 98 4.69 8.22 -6.48
C SER A 98 4.04 9.10 -7.56
N ASP A 99 4.65 9.22 -8.75
CA ASP A 99 4.11 9.98 -9.88
C ASP A 99 2.72 9.53 -10.33
N ALA A 100 2.34 8.27 -10.06
CA ALA A 100 1.00 7.79 -10.37
C ALA A 100 -0.08 8.62 -9.65
N LEU A 101 0.24 9.21 -8.48
CA LEU A 101 -0.66 10.10 -7.75
C LEU A 101 -0.94 11.42 -8.49
N LEU A 102 -0.09 11.79 -9.45
CA LEU A 102 -0.29 12.95 -10.33
C LEU A 102 -1.26 12.65 -11.49
N VAL A 103 -1.66 11.39 -11.68
CA VAL A 103 -2.64 11.00 -12.69
C VAL A 103 -4.05 11.05 -12.08
N PRO A 104 -4.92 12.00 -12.48
CA PRO A 104 -6.22 12.19 -11.82
C PRO A 104 -7.12 10.95 -11.81
N GLN A 105 -7.07 10.14 -12.87
CA GLN A 105 -7.86 8.91 -12.96
C GLN A 105 -7.35 7.81 -12.03
N PHE A 106 -6.03 7.71 -11.85
CA PHE A 106 -5.42 6.80 -10.90
C PHE A 106 -5.82 7.20 -9.48
N THR A 107 -5.58 8.46 -9.10
CA THR A 107 -5.91 8.98 -7.76
C THR A 107 -7.40 8.86 -7.45
N LYS A 108 -8.28 9.09 -8.43
CA LYS A 108 -9.72 8.83 -8.28
C LYS A 108 -10.02 7.36 -7.97
N SER A 109 -9.34 6.42 -8.64
CA SER A 109 -9.52 4.98 -8.42
C SER A 109 -8.96 4.53 -7.07
N LEU A 110 -7.75 4.96 -6.73
CA LEU A 110 -7.10 4.73 -5.44
C LEU A 110 -7.96 5.24 -4.26
N CYS A 111 -8.52 6.45 -4.40
CA CYS A 111 -9.37 7.06 -3.37
C CYS A 111 -10.84 6.60 -3.41
N SER A 112 -11.20 5.69 -4.32
CA SER A 112 -12.55 5.12 -4.36
C SER A 112 -12.76 4.20 -3.14
N PRO A 113 -14.00 4.08 -2.61
CA PRO A 113 -14.27 3.15 -1.52
C PRO A 113 -13.90 1.70 -1.86
N ALA A 114 -14.07 1.31 -3.13
CA ALA A 114 -13.73 -0.04 -3.60
C ALA A 114 -12.25 -0.36 -3.40
N CYS A 115 -11.34 0.58 -3.65
CA CYS A 115 -9.91 0.40 -3.37
C CYS A 115 -9.56 0.72 -1.91
N TYR A 116 -9.86 1.93 -1.47
CA TYR A 116 -9.33 2.50 -0.24
C TYR A 116 -9.70 1.70 1.02
N GLN A 117 -10.86 1.02 1.00
CA GLN A 117 -11.37 0.25 2.14
C GLN A 117 -11.13 -1.25 2.02
N ASN A 118 -10.87 -1.78 0.82
CA ASN A 118 -10.84 -3.23 0.59
C ASN A 118 -9.50 -3.77 0.09
N CYS A 119 -8.55 -2.90 -0.28
CA CYS A 119 -7.27 -3.29 -0.90
C CYS A 119 -6.09 -2.78 -0.07
N PRO A 120 -5.89 -3.35 1.15
CA PRO A 120 -5.00 -2.78 2.16
C PRO A 120 -3.54 -2.69 1.69
N ASN A 121 -3.06 -3.63 0.87
CA ASN A 121 -1.68 -3.63 0.43
C ASN A 121 -1.38 -2.56 -0.64
N ILE A 122 -2.26 -2.36 -1.64
CA ILE A 122 -2.11 -1.25 -2.58
C ILE A 122 -2.23 0.09 -1.86
N VAL A 123 -3.19 0.23 -0.94
CA VAL A 123 -3.38 1.46 -0.17
C VAL A 123 -2.17 1.75 0.71
N ASP A 124 -1.63 0.76 1.42
CA ASP A 124 -0.41 0.87 2.22
C ASP A 124 0.80 1.30 1.37
N LEU A 125 0.97 0.70 0.19
CA LEU A 125 2.05 1.06 -0.72
C LEU A 125 1.99 2.54 -1.12
N TYR A 126 0.83 3.02 -1.59
CA TYR A 126 0.69 4.41 -2.01
C TYR A 126 0.62 5.39 -0.84
N PHE A 127 0.21 4.94 0.35
CA PHE A 127 0.32 5.75 1.56
C PHE A 127 1.78 6.04 1.87
N ASN A 128 2.64 5.02 1.82
CA ASN A 128 4.07 5.16 2.07
C ASN A 128 4.79 5.95 0.96
N LEU A 129 4.43 5.75 -0.30
CA LEU A 129 4.95 6.55 -1.41
C LEU A 129 4.56 8.02 -1.29
N ALA A 130 3.29 8.31 -0.99
CA ALA A 130 2.82 9.68 -0.76
C ALA A 130 3.57 10.33 0.41
N ALA A 131 3.75 9.60 1.52
CA ALA A 131 4.49 10.10 2.68
C ALA A 131 5.95 10.42 2.34
N GLY A 132 6.59 9.64 1.46
CA GLY A 132 7.92 9.92 0.93
C GLY A 132 8.01 11.25 0.16
N GLU A 133 6.91 11.65 -0.48
CA GLU A 133 6.77 12.96 -1.16
C GLU A 133 6.25 14.08 -0.23
N GLY A 134 6.13 13.84 1.07
CA GLY A 134 5.56 14.82 2.02
C GLY A 134 4.04 14.99 1.91
N VAL A 135 3.35 14.08 1.23
CA VAL A 135 1.90 14.10 1.00
C VAL A 135 1.20 13.13 1.95
N TYR A 136 0.16 13.59 2.63
CA TYR A 136 -0.69 12.72 3.44
C TYR A 136 -1.89 12.20 2.61
N LEU A 137 -1.82 10.93 2.20
CA LEU A 137 -2.79 10.29 1.31
C LEU A 137 -4.28 10.43 1.75
N PRO A 138 -4.65 10.30 3.04
CA PRO A 138 -6.04 10.48 3.45
C PRO A 138 -6.57 11.90 3.15
N ARG A 139 -5.73 12.94 3.38
CA ARG A 139 -6.09 14.32 3.03
C ARG A 139 -6.20 14.52 1.53
N LEU A 140 -5.33 13.89 0.75
CA LEU A 140 -5.44 13.88 -0.71
C LEU A 140 -6.79 13.28 -1.15
N CYS A 141 -7.18 12.14 -0.59
CA CYS A 141 -8.44 11.48 -0.92
C CYS A 141 -9.69 12.25 -0.48
N GLU A 142 -9.63 12.99 0.64
CA GLU A 142 -10.69 13.94 1.03
C GLU A 142 -10.85 15.04 -0.02
N LYS A 143 -9.74 15.70 -0.40
CA LYS A 143 -9.74 16.78 -1.39
C LYS A 143 -10.12 16.30 -2.78
N GLN A 144 -9.75 15.08 -3.17
CA GLN A 144 -10.11 14.52 -4.48
C GLN A 144 -11.64 14.38 -4.67
N LYS A 145 -12.40 14.21 -3.58
CA LYS A 145 -13.86 14.08 -3.63
C LYS A 145 -14.57 15.42 -3.83
N THR A 146 -14.01 16.50 -3.26
CA THR A 146 -14.65 17.83 -3.27
C THR A 146 -14.05 18.77 -4.31
N GLU A 147 -12.72 18.73 -4.50
CA GLU A 147 -11.94 19.69 -5.29
C GLU A 147 -10.75 19.00 -6.01
N PRO A 148 -11.00 18.14 -7.02
CA PRO A 148 -9.94 17.34 -7.66
C PRO A 148 -8.85 18.19 -8.35
N HIS A 149 -9.21 19.35 -8.92
CA HIS A 149 -8.23 20.25 -9.52
C HIS A 149 -7.29 20.88 -8.49
N ARG A 150 -7.81 21.26 -7.30
CA ARG A 150 -6.99 21.83 -6.23
C ARG A 150 -6.07 20.77 -5.64
N ALA A 151 -6.59 19.57 -5.41
CA ALA A 151 -5.81 18.43 -4.91
C ALA A 151 -4.55 18.20 -5.78
N MET A 152 -4.71 18.21 -7.10
CA MET A 152 -3.59 18.05 -8.03
C MET A 152 -2.57 19.19 -7.98
N LEU A 153 -3.03 20.44 -7.91
CA LEU A 153 -2.13 21.60 -7.81
C LEU A 153 -1.29 21.57 -6.53
N GLU A 154 -1.87 21.13 -5.43
CA GLU A 154 -1.15 20.95 -4.18
C GLU A 154 -0.11 19.84 -4.26
N LEU A 155 -0.42 18.70 -4.90
CA LEU A 155 0.56 17.64 -5.15
C LEU A 155 1.77 18.13 -5.97
N LEU A 156 1.50 18.91 -7.01
CA LEU A 156 2.56 19.50 -7.84
C LEU A 156 3.39 20.55 -7.08
N SER A 157 2.79 21.21 -6.08
CA SER A 157 3.47 22.23 -5.26
C SER A 157 4.19 21.65 -4.05
N SER A 158 3.77 20.48 -3.56
CA SER A 158 4.32 19.83 -2.36
C SER A 158 5.62 19.07 -2.60
N GLY A 159 6.14 19.07 -3.83
CA GLY A 159 7.55 18.77 -4.12
C GLY A 159 8.55 19.71 -3.42
N GLY A 160 8.07 20.70 -2.66
CA GLY A 160 8.84 21.46 -1.67
C GLY A 160 8.04 21.70 -0.40
N ALA A 161 8.65 21.32 0.74
CA ALA A 161 8.31 21.69 2.11
C ALA A 161 7.09 21.00 2.76
N ALA A 162 7.40 20.08 3.68
CA ALA A 162 6.51 19.67 4.76
C ALA A 162 6.18 20.88 5.67
N PRO A 163 4.92 21.08 6.07
CA PRO A 163 4.63 21.83 7.28
C PRO A 163 5.05 20.97 8.47
N GLY A 164 6.10 21.40 9.17
CA GLY A 164 6.51 20.81 10.43
C GLY A 164 5.33 20.75 11.40
N LEU A 165 5.24 19.62 12.11
CA LEU A 165 4.34 19.43 13.24
C LEU A 165 4.55 20.59 14.22
N VAL A 166 3.53 21.42 14.41
CA VAL A 166 3.48 22.36 15.52
C VAL A 166 3.40 21.54 16.81
N ALA A 167 4.54 21.36 17.46
CA ALA A 167 4.59 20.97 18.86
C ALA A 167 4.05 22.14 19.68
N GLU A 168 3.11 21.86 20.58
CA GLU A 168 2.62 22.79 21.59
C GLU A 168 3.79 23.29 22.45
N GLU A 169 4.07 24.59 22.38
CA GLU A 169 4.93 25.28 23.35
C GLU A 169 4.10 25.60 24.61
N PRO A 170 4.55 25.23 25.81
CA PRO A 170 3.98 25.76 27.04
C PRO A 170 4.50 27.18 27.26
N THR A 171 3.61 28.17 27.15
CA THR A 171 3.94 29.58 27.36
C THR A 171 4.25 29.83 28.85
N GLY A 172 5.54 29.87 29.15
CA GLY A 172 6.10 30.40 30.41
C GLY A 172 6.38 31.90 30.29
N SER A 173 5.78 32.65 31.19
CA SER A 173 5.87 34.10 31.40
C SER A 173 7.29 34.70 31.38
N VAL A 174 7.48 35.80 30.64
CA VAL A 174 8.54 36.79 30.93
C VAL A 174 7.92 38.19 30.85
N ALA A 175 8.21 38.98 31.89
CA ALA A 175 7.60 40.26 32.22
C ALA A 175 8.08 41.44 31.35
N ASP A 176 7.17 42.40 31.17
CA ASP A 176 7.36 43.73 30.60
C ASP A 176 8.29 44.64 31.44
N ALA A 177 9.08 45.47 30.75
CA ALA A 177 9.36 46.86 31.13
C ALA A 177 10.05 47.65 29.99
N PRO A 178 9.95 49.00 29.96
CA PRO A 178 9.52 49.73 28.75
C PRO A 178 10.58 50.58 28.02
N ALA A 179 10.09 51.23 26.96
CA ALA A 179 10.76 51.93 25.86
C ALA A 179 11.36 53.32 26.14
N SER A 180 12.16 53.80 25.16
CA SER A 180 12.26 55.22 24.79
C SER A 180 12.69 55.44 23.33
N SER A 181 11.98 56.36 22.66
CA SER A 181 11.96 56.95 21.29
C SER A 181 13.25 57.75 20.93
N PRO A 182 13.37 58.57 19.83
CA PRO A 182 12.38 59.24 18.92
C PRO A 182 12.71 59.08 17.40
N PHE A 183 11.93 59.48 16.39
CA PHE A 183 11.05 60.65 16.12
C PHE A 183 9.81 60.24 15.31
#